data_AF-A0A967Z4V9-F1
#
_entry.id   AF-A0A967Z4V9-F1
#
_cell.length_a   1.000
_cell.length_b   1.000
_cell.length_c   1.000
_cell.angle_alpha   90.00
_cell.angle_beta   90.00
_cell.angle_gamma   90.00
#
_symmetry.space_group_name_H-M   'P 1'
#
loop_
_entity.id
_entity.type
_entity.pdbx_description
1 polymer ?
#
loop_
_entity_poly.entity_id
_entity_poly.type
_entity_poly.pdbx_seq_one_letter_code
_entity_poly.pdbx_strand_id
1 'polypeptide(L)' 'MSQETEHNERGDLYPAHLEEWATRLESALEAAGFDSVVIFAGAEQAVFRDDSTYPFVAEPYFKALAPLTHH' A
#
# COMPACT_ATOMS: atom_id res chain seq x y z
N MET A 1 6.06 -23.29 19.86
CA MET A 1 4.85 -22.62 20.39
C MET A 1 5.03 -21.11 20.62
N SER A 2 6.14 -20.47 20.20
CA SER A 2 6.37 -19.04 20.44
C SER A 2 6.29 -18.16 19.18
N GLN A 3 6.05 -18.72 17.99
CA GLN A 3 5.97 -17.95 16.73
C GLN A 3 4.57 -17.89 16.11
N GLU A 4 3.63 -18.72 16.58
CA GLU A 4 2.24 -18.71 16.08
C GLU A 4 1.43 -17.53 16.67
N THR A 5 1.70 -17.14 17.91
CA THR A 5 0.97 -16.06 18.58
C THR A 5 1.31 -14.68 17.98
N GLU A 6 2.58 -14.42 17.64
CA GLU A 6 3.02 -13.14 17.02
C GLU A 6 2.44 -12.91 15.61
N HIS A 7 2.09 -13.98 14.89
CA HIS A 7 1.49 -13.88 13.55
C HIS A 7 0.02 -13.44 13.63
N ASN A 8 -0.69 -13.85 14.68
CA ASN A 8 -2.10 -13.50 14.91
C ASN A 8 -2.28 -12.06 15.39
N GLU A 9 -1.34 -11.53 16.19
CA GLU A 9 -1.38 -10.16 16.72
C GLU A 9 -1.37 -9.07 15.62
N ARG A 10 -0.71 -9.33 14.47
CA ARG A 10 -0.73 -8.38 13.33
C ARG A 10 -2.08 -8.38 12.62
N GLY A 11 -2.73 -9.54 12.55
CA GLY A 11 -4.08 -9.67 11.99
C GLY A 11 -5.08 -8.83 12.75
N ASP A 12 -4.93 -8.75 14.08
CA ASP A 12 -5.83 -7.99 14.95
C ASP A 12 -5.60 -6.45 14.86
N LEU A 13 -4.37 -6.01 14.60
CA LEU A 13 -4.02 -4.58 14.48
C LEU A 13 -4.30 -3.98 13.09
N TYR A 14 -4.33 -4.81 12.05
CA TYR A 14 -4.48 -4.35 10.67
C TYR A 14 -5.84 -3.67 10.37
N PRO A 15 -6.99 -4.11 10.91
CA PRO A 15 -8.24 -3.37 10.78
C PRO A 15 -8.18 -1.94 11.31
N ALA A 16 -7.61 -1.73 12.51
CA ALA A 16 -7.46 -0.40 13.09
C ALA A 16 -6.54 0.51 12.25
N HIS A 17 -5.50 -0.07 11.64
CA HIS A 17 -4.65 0.64 10.68
C HIS A 17 -5.43 1.09 9.43
N LEU A 18 -6.31 0.25 8.90
CA LEU A 18 -7.14 0.62 7.75
C LEU A 18 -8.17 1.71 8.08
N GLU A 19 -8.77 1.68 9.28
CA GLU A 19 -9.69 2.72 9.74
C GLU A 19 -9.01 4.10 9.83
N GLU A 20 -7.77 4.13 10.35
CA GLU A 20 -6.98 5.35 10.40
C GLU A 20 -6.64 5.86 8.98
N TRP A 21 -6.30 4.98 8.06
CA TRP A 21 -6.08 5.36 6.66
C TRP A 21 -7.34 5.87 5.97
N ALA A 22 -8.49 5.24 6.21
CA ALA A 22 -9.77 5.68 5.68
C ALA A 22 -10.08 7.11 6.15
N THR A 23 -9.97 7.37 7.46
CA THR A 23 -10.19 8.70 8.06
C THR A 23 -9.31 9.77 7.41
N ARG A 24 -8.02 9.46 7.21
CA ARG A 24 -7.07 10.40 6.57
C ARG A 24 -7.42 10.67 5.11
N LEU A 25 -7.79 9.64 4.36
CA LEU A 25 -8.16 9.77 2.95
C LEU A 25 -9.47 10.54 2.79
N GLU A 26 -10.48 10.26 3.61
CA GLU A 26 -11.75 10.99 3.62
C GLU A 26 -11.52 12.49 3.88
N SER A 27 -10.74 12.83 4.90
CA SER A 27 -10.41 14.23 5.20
C SER A 27 -9.68 14.92 4.04
N ALA A 28 -8.73 14.22 3.39
CA ALA A 28 -8.02 14.75 2.24
C ALA A 28 -8.93 14.92 1.01
N LEU A 29 -9.84 13.97 0.78
CA LEU A 29 -10.80 13.99 -0.32
C LEU A 29 -11.80 15.14 -0.14
N GLU A 30 -12.33 15.33 1.07
CA GLU A 30 -13.22 16.46 1.39
C GLU A 30 -12.51 17.81 1.18
N ALA A 31 -11.27 17.94 1.67
CA ALA A 31 -10.48 19.16 1.51
C ALA A 31 -10.15 19.47 0.03
N ALA A 32 -10.00 18.43 -0.80
CA ALA A 32 -9.69 18.56 -2.22
C ALA A 32 -10.93 18.60 -3.12
N GLY A 33 -12.13 18.32 -2.59
CA GLY A 33 -13.40 18.32 -3.33
C GLY A 33 -13.56 17.11 -4.27
N PHE A 34 -13.07 15.93 -3.88
CA PHE A 34 -13.18 14.69 -4.65
C PHE A 34 -13.99 13.62 -3.91
N ASP A 35 -14.64 12.74 -4.65
CA ASP A 35 -15.44 11.64 -4.08
C ASP A 35 -14.63 10.36 -3.82
N SER A 36 -13.51 10.18 -4.54
CA SER A 36 -12.72 8.95 -4.47
C SER A 36 -11.28 9.18 -4.88
N VAL A 37 -10.40 8.27 -4.44
CA VAL A 37 -8.98 8.26 -4.77
C VAL A 37 -8.62 6.93 -5.44
N VAL A 38 -7.79 6.99 -6.47
CA VAL A 38 -7.17 5.82 -7.10
C VAL A 38 -5.67 5.89 -6.84
N ILE A 39 -5.14 4.89 -6.13
CA ILE A 39 -3.72 4.78 -5.83
C ILE A 39 -3.12 3.72 -6.74
N PHE A 40 -2.35 4.16 -7.73
CA PHE A 40 -1.68 3.27 -8.67
C PHE A 40 -0.40 2.70 -8.02
N ALA A 41 -0.23 1.38 -8.10
CA ALA A 41 0.93 0.70 -7.54
C ALA A 41 2.26 1.14 -8.18
N GLY A 42 2.22 1.61 -9.42
CA GLY A 42 3.39 1.94 -10.22
C GLY A 42 3.46 1.07 -11.48
N ALA A 43 4.45 1.33 -12.32
CA ALA A 43 4.71 0.58 -13.54
C ALA A 43 6.17 0.15 -13.61
N GLU A 44 6.43 -0.98 -14.27
CA GLU A 44 7.79 -1.38 -14.62
C GLU A 44 8.42 -0.35 -15.56
N GLN A 45 9.70 -0.08 -15.34
CA GLN A 45 10.45 0.89 -16.15
C GLN A 45 11.53 0.16 -16.93
N ALA A 46 11.52 0.29 -18.26
CA ALA A 46 12.55 -0.27 -19.12
C ALA A 46 13.86 0.54 -19.02
N VAL A 47 14.99 -0.14 -19.10
CA VAL A 47 16.30 0.49 -19.25
C VAL A 47 16.43 1.03 -20.67
N PHE A 48 16.95 2.24 -20.81
CA PHE A 48 17.01 2.91 -22.12
C PHE A 48 17.88 2.13 -23.11
N ARG A 49 17.27 1.72 -24.24
CA ARG A 49 17.91 0.96 -25.34
C ARG A 49 18.45 -0.41 -24.90
N ASP A 50 17.85 -0.99 -23.88
CA ASP A 50 18.08 -2.34 -23.42
C ASP A 50 16.71 -3.05 -23.34
N ASP A 51 16.71 -4.38 -23.37
CA ASP A 51 15.51 -5.19 -23.16
C ASP A 51 15.26 -5.46 -21.66
N SER A 52 16.18 -5.02 -20.80
CA SER A 52 16.12 -5.14 -19.34
C SER A 52 15.18 -4.11 -18.68
N THR A 53 14.68 -4.42 -17.49
CA THR A 53 13.85 -3.53 -16.66
C THR A 53 14.55 -3.13 -15.35
N TYR A 54 14.26 -1.94 -14.85
CA TYR A 54 14.62 -1.54 -13.49
C TYR A 54 13.79 -2.33 -12.47
N PRO A 55 14.32 -2.57 -11.26
CA PRO A 55 13.55 -3.19 -10.19
C PRO A 55 12.26 -2.41 -9.93
N PHE A 56 11.14 -3.13 -9.87
CA PHE A 56 9.85 -2.53 -9.58
C PHE A 56 9.81 -1.98 -8.14
N VAL A 57 9.46 -0.70 -8.00
CA VAL A 57 9.28 -0.06 -6.70
C VAL A 57 7.82 0.39 -6.59
N ALA A 58 7.03 -0.37 -5.83
CA ALA A 58 5.63 0.01 -5.63
C ALA A 58 5.50 1.30 -4.82
N GLU A 59 4.51 2.11 -5.18
CA GLU A 59 4.22 3.40 -4.55
C GLU A 59 3.98 3.29 -3.04
N PRO A 60 4.63 4.11 -2.18
CA PRO A 60 4.43 4.07 -0.73
C PRO A 60 2.98 4.09 -0.27
N TYR A 61 2.11 4.93 -0.85
CA TYR A 61 0.70 4.96 -0.47
C TYR A 61 -0.01 3.64 -0.78
N PHE A 62 0.38 2.95 -1.86
CA PHE A 62 -0.17 1.64 -2.20
C PHE A 62 0.27 0.57 -1.19
N LYS A 63 1.56 0.54 -0.86
CA LYS A 63 2.13 -0.40 0.13
C LYS A 63 1.59 -0.17 1.55
N ALA A 64 1.25 1.07 1.88
CA ALA A 64 0.68 1.38 3.18
C ALA A 64 -0.72 0.77 3.37
N LEU A 65 -1.48 0.59 2.29
CA LEU A 65 -2.84 0.05 2.37
C LEU A 65 -2.89 -1.47 2.38
N ALA A 66 -1.97 -2.16 1.69
CA ALA A 66 -2.00 -3.61 1.56
C ALA A 66 -0.66 -4.25 1.97
N PRO A 67 -0.66 -5.28 2.85
CA PRO A 67 0.53 -6.02 3.22
C PRO A 67 0.94 -6.97 2.09
N LEU A 68 1.63 -6.45 1.09
CA LEU A 68 2.13 -7.22 -0.05
C LEU A 68 3.43 -7.91 0.34
N THR A 69 3.37 -9.21 0.62
CA THR A 69 4.53 -10.01 1.08
C THR A 69 5.27 -10.71 -0.05
N HIS A 70 4.77 -10.61 -1.29
CA HIS A 70 5.34 -11.24 -2.48
C HIS A 70 5.37 -10.25 -3.65
N HIS A 71 6.40 -10.40 -4.48
CA HIS A 71 6.62 -9.65 -5.73
C HIS A 71 6.41 -10.58 -6.92
#